data_AF-A0A537VXF8-F1
#
_entry.id   AF-A0A537VXF8-F1
#
_cell.length_a   1.000
_cell.length_b   1.000
_cell.length_c   1.000
_cell.angle_alpha   90.00
_cell.angle_beta   90.00
_cell.angle_gamma   90.00
#
_symmetry.space_group_name_H-M   'P 1'
#
loop_
_entity.id
_entity.type
_entity.pdbx_description
1 polymer ?
#
loop_
_entity_poly.entity_id
_entity_poly.type
_entity_poly.pdbx_seq_one_letter_code
_entity_poly.pdbx_strand_id
1 'polypeptide(L)' 'MTDASILGRIAAPALVLGHENDPIHPAEVARRLGELLPNAEVRIWPEPLGMLDDFSAFAETIGLFLTPEAAA' A
#
# COMPACT_ATOMS: atom_id res chain seq x y z
N MET A 1 2.56 -2.90 -23.46
CA MET A 1 2.89 -2.41 -22.10
C MET A 1 2.22 -1.07 -21.92
N THR A 2 1.49 -0.89 -20.82
CA THR A 2 0.76 0.35 -20.52
C THR A 2 1.71 1.38 -19.92
N ASP A 3 1.50 2.67 -20.22
CA ASP A 3 2.31 3.77 -19.69
C ASP A 3 2.01 4.01 -18.21
N ALA A 4 2.98 3.76 -17.34
CA ALA A 4 2.85 3.91 -15.89
C ALA A 4 2.78 5.38 -15.44
N SER A 5 3.15 6.35 -16.29
CA SER A 5 3.08 7.78 -15.96
C SER A 5 1.65 8.27 -15.70
N ILE A 6 0.65 7.54 -16.21
CA ILE A 6 -0.77 7.85 -15.98
C ILE A 6 -1.15 7.83 -14.49
N LEU A 7 -0.44 7.04 -13.67
CA LEU A 7 -0.67 6.96 -12.23
C LEU A 7 -0.43 8.30 -11.51
N GLY A 8 0.44 9.16 -12.07
CA GLY A 8 0.68 10.51 -11.55
C GLY A 8 -0.55 11.43 -11.62
N ARG A 9 -1.62 11.03 -12.33
CA ARG A 9 -2.88 11.78 -12.39
C ARG A 9 -3.85 11.43 -11.26
N ILE A 10 -3.56 10.42 -10.45
CA ILE A 10 -4.42 9.99 -9.36
C ILE A 10 -4.21 10.92 -8.17
N ALA A 11 -5.18 11.81 -7.93
CA ALA A 11 -5.12 12.77 -6.82
C ALA A 11 -5.69 12.22 -5.51
N ALA A 12 -6.46 11.11 -5.55
CA ALA A 12 -6.98 10.48 -4.35
C ALA A 12 -5.85 9.90 -3.48
N PRO A 13 -5.96 9.93 -2.14
CA PRO A 13 -5.05 9.19 -1.27
C PRO A 13 -5.05 7.70 -1.63
N ALA A 14 -3.90 7.04 -1.53
CA ALA A 14 -3.76 5.62 -1.81
C ALA A 14 -2.96 4.91 -0.70
N LEU A 15 -3.42 3.74 -0.27
CA LEU A 15 -2.66 2.84 0.59
C LEU A 15 -2.21 1.64 -0.24
N VAL A 16 -0.90 1.46 -0.37
CA VAL A 16 -0.29 0.34 -1.09
C VAL A 16 0.25 -0.65 -0.07
N LEU A 17 -0.25 -1.89 -0.13
CA LEU A 17 0.08 -2.97 0.78
C LEU A 17 0.80 -4.08 0.01
N GLY A 18 1.91 -4.60 0.55
CA GLY A 18 2.64 -5.71 -0.04
C GLY A 18 3.52 -6.41 0.98
N HIS A 19 4.29 -7.41 0.54
CA HIS A 19 5.26 -8.08 1.40
C HIS A 19 6.50 -8.49 0.60
N GLU A 20 7.62 -8.70 1.28
CA GLU A 20 8.82 -9.25 0.68
C GLU A 20 8.54 -10.68 0.19
N ASN A 21 9.23 -11.11 -0.87
CA ASN A 21 9.10 -12.45 -1.44
C ASN A 21 7.68 -12.82 -1.95
N ASP A 22 6.82 -11.85 -2.26
CA ASP A 22 5.55 -12.11 -2.97
C ASP A 22 5.84 -12.74 -4.36
N PRO A 23 5.36 -13.98 -4.62
CA PRO A 23 5.68 -14.70 -5.85
C PRO A 23 4.92 -14.17 -7.08
N ILE A 24 3.92 -13.31 -6.88
CA ILE A 24 3.07 -12.75 -7.94
C ILE A 24 3.39 -11.26 -8.14
N HIS A 25 3.54 -10.51 -7.04
CA HIS A 25 3.75 -9.06 -7.06
C HIS A 25 4.97 -8.68 -6.21
N PRO A 26 6.20 -8.71 -6.77
CA PRO A 26 7.41 -8.39 -6.03
C PRO A 26 7.30 -7.05 -5.28
N ALA A 27 7.92 -6.94 -4.10
CA ALA A 27 7.84 -5.75 -3.25
C ALA A 27 8.28 -4.46 -3.98
N GLU A 28 9.17 -4.57 -4.96
CA GLU A 28 9.58 -3.47 -5.85
C GLU A 28 8.39 -2.83 -6.57
N VAL A 29 7.33 -3.60 -6.89
CA VAL A 29 6.11 -3.07 -7.49
C VAL A 29 5.40 -2.14 -6.51
N ALA A 30 5.24 -2.54 -5.25
CA ALA A 30 4.63 -1.71 -4.22
C ALA A 30 5.44 -0.43 -3.97
N ARG A 31 6.78 -0.55 -3.88
CA ARG A 31 7.68 0.62 -3.74
C ARG A 31 7.54 1.56 -4.93
N ARG A 32 7.54 1.01 -6.16
CA ARG A 32 7.41 1.79 -7.39
C ARG A 32 6.06 2.49 -7.51
N LEU A 33 4.97 1.87 -7.04
CA LEU A 33 3.67 2.52 -6.96
C LEU A 33 3.70 3.72 -6.01
N GLY A 34 4.39 3.62 -4.86
CA GLY A 34 4.60 4.74 -3.94
C GLY A 34 5.35 5.93 -4.57
N GLU A 35 6.30 5.65 -5.47
CA GLU A 35 7.02 6.71 -6.19
C GLU A 35 6.17 7.38 -7.29
N LEU A 36 5.20 6.66 -7.85
CA LEU A 36 4.39 7.11 -8.99
C LEU A 36 3.07 7.77 -8.57
N LEU A 37 2.50 7.35 -7.44
CA LEU A 37 1.24 7.85 -6.91
C LEU A 37 1.52 9.05 -5.99
N PRO A 38 1.02 10.27 -6.33
CA PRO A 38 1.38 11.50 -5.61
C PRO A 38 1.07 11.51 -4.11
N ASN A 39 0.03 10.76 -3.70
CA ASN A 39 -0.51 10.76 -2.33
C ASN A 39 -0.55 9.33 -1.74
N ALA A 40 0.45 8.51 -2.04
CA ALA A 40 0.49 7.13 -1.57
C ALA A 40 1.23 6.97 -0.23
N GLU A 41 0.64 6.15 0.64
CA GLU A 41 1.33 5.48 1.75
C GLU A 41 1.66 4.05 1.34
N VAL A 42 2.87 3.57 1.66
CA VAL A 42 3.31 2.21 1.34
C VAL A 42 3.67 1.46 2.62
N ARG A 43 3.11 0.26 2.77
CA ARG A 43 3.44 -0.68 3.85
C ARG A 43 3.87 -2.02 3.27
N ILE A 44 5.04 -2.49 3.68
CA ILE A 44 5.64 -3.75 3.23
C ILE A 44 5.99 -4.59 4.46
N TRP A 45 5.43 -5.79 4.52
CA TRP A 45 5.77 -6.77 5.56
C TRP A 45 7.00 -7.59 5.15
N PRO A 46 7.86 -7.99 6.10
CA PRO A 46 9.11 -8.70 5.79
C PRO A 46 8.89 -10.15 5.34
N GLU A 47 7.75 -10.75 5.68
CA GLU A 47 7.45 -12.14 5.40
C GLU A 47 6.10 -12.29 4.68
N PRO A 48 5.96 -13.29 3.80
CA PRO A 48 4.67 -13.66 3.24
C PRO A 48 3.64 -13.92 4.34
N LEU A 49 2.45 -13.34 4.17
CA LEU A 49 1.35 -13.43 5.13
C LEU A 49 1.64 -12.82 6.52
N GLY A 50 2.77 -12.13 6.74
CA GLY A 50 3.08 -11.52 8.05
C GLY A 50 2.05 -10.48 8.52
N MET A 51 1.27 -9.92 7.59
CA MET A 51 0.10 -9.09 7.91
C MET A 51 -1.02 -9.85 8.64
N LEU A 52 -1.07 -11.18 8.52
CA LEU A 52 -2.09 -12.03 9.17
C LEU A 52 -1.67 -12.47 10.58
N ASP A 53 -0.40 -12.33 10.95
CA ASP A 53 0.09 -12.63 12.30
C ASP A 53 -0.63 -11.78 13.35
N ASP A 54 -0.97 -10.55 12.98
CA ASP A 54 -1.87 -9.68 13.74
C ASP A 54 -2.94 -9.07 12.81
N PHE A 55 -3.98 -9.86 12.59
CA PHE A 55 -5.12 -9.47 11.76
C PHE A 55 -5.83 -8.21 12.29
N SER A 56 -5.82 -7.97 13.60
CA SER A 56 -6.46 -6.79 14.20
C SER A 56 -5.68 -5.53 13.86
N ALA A 57 -4.36 -5.55 14.03
CA ALA A 57 -3.50 -4.42 13.65
C ALA A 57 -3.52 -4.16 12.14
N PHE A 58 -3.63 -5.21 11.32
CA PHE A 58 -3.80 -5.07 9.88
C PHE A 58 -5.12 -4.39 9.52
N ALA A 59 -6.23 -4.82 10.13
CA ALA A 59 -7.54 -4.20 9.94
C ALA A 59 -7.56 -2.74 10.43
N GLU A 60 -6.90 -2.44 11.56
CA GLU A 60 -6.75 -1.09 12.09
C GLU A 60 -6.00 -0.17 11.11
N THR A 61 -4.92 -0.65 10.49
CA THR A 61 -4.17 0.09 9.46
C THR A 61 -5.08 0.54 8.32
N ILE A 62 -5.93 -0.36 7.83
CA ILE A 62 -6.91 -0.05 6.78
C ILE A 62 -7.98 0.90 7.30
N GLY A 63 -8.49 0.67 8.52
CA GLY A 63 -9.50 1.50 9.15
C GLY A 63 -9.06 2.96 9.27
N LEU A 64 -7.87 3.20 9.82
CA LEU A 64 -7.28 4.53 9.98
C LEU A 64 -7.13 5.26 8.64
N PHE A 65 -6.72 4.55 7.59
CA PHE A 65 -6.61 5.12 6.25
C PHE A 65 -7.99 5.51 5.66
N LEU A 66 -9.02 4.69 5.89
CA LEU A 66 -10.36 4.93 5.35
C LEU A 66 -11.17 5.97 6.14
N THR A 67 -10.82 6.24 7.40
CA THR A 67 -11.52 7.20 8.26
C THR A 67 -10.61 8.34 8.74
N PRO A 68 -10.12 9.20 7.84
CA PRO A 68 -9.20 10.28 8.21
C PRO A 68 -9.80 11.32 9.16
N GLU A 69 -11.13 11.41 9.29
CA GLU A 69 -11.82 12.36 10.20
C GLU A 69 -11.78 11.99 11.69
N ALA A 70 -11.25 10.83 12.09
CA ALA A 70 -11.14 10.44 13.51
C ALA A 70 -9.89 11.00 14.22
N ALA A 71 -9.00 11.69 13.50
CA ALA A 71 -7.71 12.18 13.99
C ALA A 71 -7.62 13.71 14.17
N ALA A 72 -8.74 14.44 14.07
CA ALA A 72 -8.82 15.89 14.24
C ALA A 72 -9.52 16.30 15.54
#